data_AF-A0A1V9YZH7-F1
#
_entry.id   AF-A0A1V9YZH7-F1
#
_cell.length_a   1.000
_cell.length_b   1.000
_cell.length_c   1.000
_cell.angle_alpha   90.00
_cell.angle_beta   90.00
_cell.angle_gamma   90.00
#
_symmetry.space_group_name_H-M   'P 1'
#
loop_
_entity.id
_entity.type
_entity.pdbx_description
1 polymer ?
#
loop_
_entity_poly.entity_id
_entity_poly.type
_entity_poly.pdbx_seq_one_letter_code
_entity_poly.pdbx_strand_id
1 'polypeptide(L)'
;MKSIFRKSPPPVPQPAAPESVFLALVRQPDLLPFIAQFQPGSPPDIAATIKKYRKQLKKAEYASVDASNDGELRCFVLFKLLADGRSSPVRRLRQHYRDGYVCPRLPSSDLYAMDAAARLGDLDTLTFLHERGLGRCSTSAMDVAASMGHIRIVQYLHRHRREGCTQLAFVLARRHGHTRVLAYLQTHCADWERRPTSIHASGKEGAVTGGMVAASCILQ
;
A
#
# COMPACT_ATOMS: atom_id res chain seq x y z
N MET A 1 -75.84 -23.33 -16.35
CA MET A 1 -75.31 -22.22 -15.50
C MET A 1 -74.04 -21.69 -16.16
N LYS A 2 -74.09 -20.51 -16.79
CA LYS A 2 -72.93 -19.89 -17.47
C LYS A 2 -72.15 -19.06 -16.44
N SER A 3 -70.91 -19.43 -16.15
CA SER A 3 -70.01 -18.72 -15.25
C SER A 3 -69.51 -17.42 -15.92
N ILE A 4 -69.82 -16.28 -15.31
CA ILE A 4 -69.41 -14.95 -15.78
C ILE A 4 -68.00 -14.68 -15.25
N PHE A 5 -66.99 -14.83 -16.09
CA PHE A 5 -65.62 -14.37 -15.81
C PHE A 5 -65.61 -12.84 -15.71
N ARG A 6 -65.48 -12.31 -14.49
CA ARG A 6 -65.18 -10.89 -14.27
C ARG A 6 -63.71 -10.66 -14.62
N LYS A 7 -63.43 -9.95 -15.72
CA LYS A 7 -62.07 -9.46 -16.03
C LYS A 7 -61.67 -8.42 -14.98
N SER A 8 -60.50 -8.61 -14.38
CA SER A 8 -59.87 -7.64 -13.48
C SER A 8 -59.60 -6.32 -14.22
N PRO A 9 -59.78 -5.16 -13.56
CA PRO A 9 -59.43 -3.88 -14.18
C PRO A 9 -57.91 -3.77 -14.43
N PRO A 10 -57.48 -3.02 -15.47
CA PRO A 10 -56.07 -2.82 -15.76
C PRO A 10 -55.36 -2.09 -14.60
N PRO A 11 -54.08 -2.39 -14.35
CA PRO A 11 -53.32 -1.75 -13.28
C PRO A 11 -53.22 -0.24 -13.55
N VAL A 12 -53.61 0.56 -12.56
CA VAL A 12 -53.47 2.01 -12.58
C VAL A 12 -51.97 2.36 -12.60
N PRO A 13 -51.48 3.20 -13.54
CA PRO A 13 -50.09 3.61 -13.55
C PRO A 13 -49.79 4.39 -12.26
N GLN A 14 -48.93 3.84 -11.42
CA GLN A 14 -48.47 4.53 -10.21
C GLN A 14 -47.61 5.74 -10.61
N PRO A 15 -47.80 6.92 -9.98
CA PRO A 15 -46.92 8.06 -10.22
C PRO A 15 -45.49 7.67 -9.83
N ALA A 16 -44.55 7.90 -10.75
CA ALA A 16 -43.13 7.69 -10.50
C ALA A 16 -42.72 8.42 -9.21
N ALA A 17 -41.96 7.75 -8.34
CA ALA A 17 -41.47 8.32 -7.09
C ALA A 17 -40.87 9.72 -7.37
N PRO A 18 -41.11 10.72 -6.49
CA PRO A 18 -40.59 12.06 -6.72
C PRO A 18 -39.07 11.98 -6.84
N GLU A 19 -38.55 12.33 -8.02
CA GLU A 19 -37.11 12.38 -8.23
C GLU A 19 -36.50 13.34 -7.21
N SER A 20 -35.38 12.94 -6.61
CA SER A 20 -34.69 13.83 -5.68
C SER A 20 -34.35 15.13 -6.41
N VAL A 21 -34.54 16.27 -5.73
CA VAL A 21 -34.21 17.60 -6.27
C VAL A 21 -32.77 17.63 -6.83
N PHE A 22 -31.88 16.87 -6.20
CA PHE A 22 -30.52 16.65 -6.68
C PHE A 22 -30.44 16.04 -8.08
N LEU A 23 -31.20 14.97 -8.38
CA LEU A 23 -31.22 14.34 -9.70
C LEU A 23 -31.82 15.27 -10.78
N ALA A 24 -32.82 16.07 -10.41
CA ALA A 24 -33.38 17.08 -11.30
C ALA A 24 -32.35 18.17 -11.65
N LEU A 25 -31.60 18.66 -10.65
CA LEU A 25 -30.55 19.67 -10.84
C LEU A 25 -29.37 19.15 -11.67
N VAL A 26 -28.92 17.91 -11.44
CA VAL A 26 -27.79 17.31 -12.18
C VAL A 26 -28.13 17.08 -13.66
N ARG A 27 -29.41 16.94 -14.02
CA ARG A 27 -29.82 16.80 -15.43
C ARG A 27 -29.91 18.12 -16.19
N GLN A 28 -29.81 19.26 -15.51
CA GLN A 28 -29.84 20.57 -16.16
C GLN A 28 -28.44 20.90 -16.71
N PRO A 29 -28.25 20.93 -18.04
CA PRO A 29 -26.92 21.11 -18.65
C PRO A 29 -26.30 22.48 -18.34
N ASP A 30 -27.13 23.49 -18.04
CA ASP A 30 -26.67 24.84 -17.71
C ASP A 30 -26.22 24.97 -16.26
N LEU A 31 -26.78 24.15 -15.36
CA LEU A 31 -26.49 24.18 -13.92
C LEU A 31 -25.43 23.15 -13.52
N LEU A 32 -25.28 22.07 -14.29
CA LEU A 32 -24.25 21.04 -14.04
C LEU A 32 -22.83 21.63 -13.96
N PRO A 33 -22.36 22.55 -14.84
CA PRO A 33 -21.03 23.15 -14.74
C PRO A 33 -20.85 23.96 -13.46
N PHE A 34 -21.88 24.72 -13.06
CA PHE A 34 -21.86 25.51 -11.82
C PHE A 34 -21.88 24.61 -10.57
N ILE A 35 -22.66 23.52 -10.58
CA ILE A 35 -22.67 22.57 -9.46
C ILE A 35 -21.32 21.85 -9.39
N ALA A 36 -20.79 21.39 -10.53
CA ALA A 36 -19.52 20.68 -10.62
C ALA A 36 -18.32 21.55 -10.23
N GLN A 37 -18.36 22.87 -10.42
CA GLN A 37 -17.28 23.77 -10.00
C GLN A 37 -17.11 23.80 -8.47
N PHE A 38 -18.19 23.56 -7.73
CA PHE A 38 -18.19 23.54 -6.26
C PHE A 38 -18.04 22.14 -5.67
N GLN A 39 -18.13 21.09 -6.49
CA GLN A 39 -17.77 19.75 -6.06
C GLN A 39 -16.26 19.58 -6.19
N PRO A 40 -15.51 19.29 -5.11
CA PRO A 40 -14.11 18.89 -5.22
C PRO A 40 -14.04 17.51 -5.89
N GLY A 41 -14.15 17.49 -7.21
CA GLY A 41 -13.99 16.28 -8.02
C GLY A 41 -12.53 15.85 -8.02
N SER A 42 -12.30 14.53 -8.06
CA SER A 42 -10.97 13.99 -8.28
C SER A 42 -10.40 14.55 -9.59
N PRO A 43 -9.13 15.00 -9.63
CA PRO A 43 -8.44 15.34 -10.87
C PRO A 43 -8.57 14.23 -11.92
N PRO A 44 -8.67 14.56 -13.21
CA PRO A 44 -9.01 13.60 -14.26
C PRO A 44 -8.00 12.44 -14.36
N ASP A 45 -6.73 12.69 -14.03
CA ASP A 45 -5.68 11.68 -14.01
C ASP A 45 -5.80 10.72 -12.81
N ILE A 46 -6.19 11.23 -11.64
CA ILE A 46 -6.48 10.42 -10.45
C ILE A 46 -7.76 9.61 -10.68
N ALA A 47 -8.80 10.22 -11.25
CA ALA A 47 -10.05 9.55 -11.58
C ALA A 47 -9.83 8.38 -12.56
N ALA A 48 -9.03 8.58 -13.60
CA ALA A 48 -8.66 7.52 -14.54
C ALA A 48 -7.90 6.37 -13.84
N THR A 49 -7.01 6.71 -12.91
CA THR A 49 -6.24 5.75 -12.13
C THR A 49 -7.15 4.93 -11.22
N ILE A 50 -8.03 5.58 -10.45
CA ILE A 50 -9.02 4.91 -9.58
C ILE A 50 -9.92 4.01 -10.44
N LYS A 51 -10.42 4.49 -11.59
CA LYS A 51 -11.24 3.69 -12.52
C LYS A 51 -10.51 2.44 -13.01
N LYS A 52 -9.20 2.54 -13.31
CA LYS A 52 -8.37 1.40 -13.72
C LYS A 52 -8.30 0.34 -12.62
N TYR A 53 -7.93 0.72 -11.39
CA TYR A 53 -7.78 -0.25 -10.29
C TYR A 53 -9.11 -0.73 -9.73
N ARG A 54 -10.19 0.06 -9.81
CA ARG A 54 -11.56 -0.39 -9.48
C ARG A 54 -12.00 -1.55 -10.37
N LYS A 55 -11.53 -1.63 -11.63
CA LYS A 55 -11.76 -2.82 -12.48
C LYS A 55 -11.01 -4.04 -11.96
N GLN A 56 -9.84 -3.88 -11.37
CA GLN A 56 -9.04 -4.99 -10.82
C GLN A 56 -9.68 -5.60 -9.57
N LEU A 57 -10.43 -4.81 -8.77
CA LEU A 57 -11.18 -5.31 -7.62
C LEU A 57 -12.24 -6.37 -7.96
N LYS A 58 -12.60 -6.52 -9.24
CA LYS A 58 -13.49 -7.59 -9.70
C LYS A 58 -12.86 -8.98 -9.67
N LYS A 59 -11.54 -9.07 -9.49
CA LYS A 59 -10.84 -10.35 -9.36
C LYS A 59 -11.19 -11.00 -8.02
N ALA A 60 -11.32 -12.33 -8.01
CA ALA A 60 -11.67 -13.09 -6.82
C ALA A 60 -10.70 -12.88 -5.64
N GLU A 61 -9.42 -12.62 -5.93
CA GLU A 61 -8.39 -12.34 -4.91
C GLU A 61 -8.66 -11.08 -4.07
N TYR A 62 -9.52 -10.17 -4.52
CA TYR A 62 -9.87 -8.92 -3.83
C TYR A 62 -11.32 -8.85 -3.37
N ALA A 63 -12.01 -10.00 -3.31
CA ALA A 63 -13.42 -10.05 -2.89
C ALA A 63 -13.65 -9.48 -1.47
N SER A 64 -12.62 -9.44 -0.63
CA SER A 64 -12.67 -8.90 0.73
C SER A 64 -12.60 -7.37 0.82
N VAL A 65 -12.30 -6.68 -0.29
CA VAL A 65 -12.13 -5.22 -0.32
C VAL A 65 -13.46 -4.57 -0.70
N ASP A 66 -13.94 -3.64 0.13
CA ASP A 66 -15.17 -2.91 -0.19
C ASP A 66 -14.88 -1.76 -1.17
N ALA A 67 -15.26 -1.95 -2.44
CA ALA A 67 -15.13 -0.92 -3.47
C ALA A 67 -16.08 0.27 -3.28
N SER A 68 -17.08 0.16 -2.39
CA SER A 68 -18.03 1.23 -2.05
C SER A 68 -17.42 2.16 -0.98
N ASN A 69 -16.50 1.65 -0.17
CA ASN A 69 -15.76 2.44 0.78
C ASN A 69 -14.61 3.17 0.08
N ASP A 70 -14.76 4.49 -0.08
CA ASP A 70 -13.76 5.33 -0.73
C ASP A 70 -12.39 5.27 -0.04
N GLY A 71 -12.35 5.03 1.27
CA GLY A 71 -11.09 4.96 2.02
C GLY A 71 -10.32 3.67 1.80
N GLU A 72 -11.02 2.54 1.73
CA GLU A 72 -10.41 1.26 1.34
C GLU A 72 -9.97 1.28 -0.12
N LEU A 73 -10.80 1.84 -1.01
CA LEU A 73 -10.46 1.98 -2.42
C LEU A 73 -9.22 2.86 -2.62
N ARG A 74 -9.14 4.01 -1.94
CA ARG A 74 -7.96 4.90 -2.00
C ARG A 74 -6.70 4.21 -1.51
N CYS A 75 -6.78 3.46 -0.42
CA CYS A 75 -5.63 2.73 0.13
C CYS A 75 -5.22 1.56 -0.77
N PHE A 76 -6.18 0.82 -1.34
CA PHE A 76 -5.92 -0.20 -2.35
C PHE A 76 -5.20 0.36 -3.58
N VAL A 77 -5.71 1.47 -4.13
CA VAL A 77 -5.10 2.17 -5.27
C VAL A 77 -3.67 2.61 -4.93
N LEU A 78 -3.47 3.17 -3.73
CA LEU A 78 -2.15 3.58 -3.24
C LEU A 78 -1.18 2.39 -3.22
N PHE A 79 -1.58 1.25 -2.65
CA PHE A 79 -0.72 0.06 -2.55
C PHE A 79 -0.40 -0.51 -3.93
N LYS A 80 -1.37 -0.55 -4.84
CA LYS A 80 -1.16 -1.01 -6.21
C LYS A 80 -0.26 -0.09 -7.02
N LEU A 81 -0.38 1.22 -6.85
CA LEU A 81 0.53 2.17 -7.49
C LEU A 81 1.97 2.00 -7.00
N LEU A 82 2.16 1.72 -5.71
CA LEU A 82 3.47 1.43 -5.13
C LEU A 82 4.02 0.10 -5.64
N ALA A 83 3.20 -0.95 -5.72
CA ALA A 83 3.58 -2.23 -6.28
C ALA A 83 4.03 -2.10 -7.74
N ASP A 84 3.27 -1.34 -8.56
CA ASP A 84 3.59 -1.03 -9.96
C ASP A 84 4.79 -0.06 -10.11
N GLY A 85 5.30 0.48 -9.02
CA GLY A 85 6.47 1.36 -9.00
C GLY A 85 6.20 2.79 -9.48
N ARG A 86 4.95 3.26 -9.45
CA ARG A 86 4.54 4.56 -10.00
C ARG A 86 4.50 5.64 -8.91
N SER A 87 5.60 6.36 -8.69
CA SER A 87 5.68 7.40 -7.64
C SER A 87 4.89 8.69 -7.94
N SER A 88 4.82 9.14 -9.20
CA SER A 88 4.14 10.41 -9.53
C SER A 88 2.63 10.39 -9.24
N PRO A 89 1.87 9.34 -9.64
CA PRO A 89 0.45 9.24 -9.27
C PRO A 89 0.24 9.07 -7.75
N VAL A 90 1.16 8.42 -7.05
CA VAL A 90 1.11 8.28 -5.57
C VAL A 90 1.18 9.64 -4.90
N ARG A 91 2.14 10.49 -5.31
CA ARG A 91 2.29 11.84 -4.77
C ARG A 91 1.04 12.70 -5.02
N ARG A 92 0.49 12.65 -6.24
CA ARG A 92 -0.74 13.40 -6.57
C ARG A 92 -1.95 12.89 -5.81
N LEU A 93 -2.11 11.57 -5.67
CA LEU A 93 -3.18 10.98 -4.87
C LEU A 93 -3.12 11.47 -3.42
N ARG A 94 -1.93 11.47 -2.81
CA ARG A 94 -1.70 11.94 -1.44
C ARG A 94 -1.83 13.46 -1.27
N GLN A 95 -1.46 14.23 -2.29
CA GLN A 95 -1.61 15.69 -2.29
C GLN A 95 -3.08 16.09 -2.29
N HIS A 96 -3.90 15.38 -3.08
CA HIS A 96 -5.33 15.64 -3.19
C HIS A 96 -6.13 15.04 -2.03
N TYR A 97 -5.83 13.81 -1.63
CA TYR A 97 -6.41 13.16 -0.46
C TYR A 97 -5.36 13.08 0.66
N ARG A 98 -5.42 14.01 1.62
CA ARG A 98 -4.50 13.98 2.77
C ARG A 98 -4.86 12.88 3.77
N ASP A 99 -6.16 12.62 3.94
CA ASP A 99 -6.71 11.71 4.95
C ASP A 99 -7.80 10.79 4.37
N GLY A 100 -8.38 9.95 5.24
CA GLY A 100 -9.43 9.01 4.88
C GLY A 100 -8.91 7.77 4.16
N TYR A 101 -7.70 7.32 4.48
CA TYR A 101 -7.18 6.03 4.04
C TYR A 101 -7.52 4.97 5.09
N VAL A 102 -8.09 3.86 4.64
CA VAL A 102 -8.40 2.71 5.50
C VAL A 102 -7.66 1.51 4.94
N CYS A 103 -6.87 0.82 5.76
CA CYS A 103 -6.10 -0.33 5.31
C CYS A 103 -7.04 -1.46 4.87
N PRO A 104 -7.07 -1.83 3.59
CA PRO A 104 -7.95 -2.87 3.09
C PRO A 104 -7.41 -4.26 3.48
N ARG A 105 -8.30 -5.25 3.51
CA ARG A 105 -7.91 -6.67 3.67
C ARG A 105 -7.44 -7.19 2.31
N LEU A 106 -6.14 -7.40 2.18
CA LEU A 106 -5.49 -7.81 0.93
C LEU A 106 -4.73 -9.14 1.10
N PRO A 107 -4.36 -9.80 -0.01
CA PRO A 107 -3.41 -10.92 0.03
C PRO A 107 -2.02 -10.44 0.45
N SER A 108 -1.24 -11.33 1.09
CA SER A 108 0.05 -11.01 1.72
C SER A 108 1.02 -10.23 0.83
N SER A 109 1.05 -10.48 -0.49
CA SER A 109 1.94 -9.79 -1.43
C SER A 109 1.66 -8.29 -1.55
N ASP A 110 0.40 -7.88 -1.46
CA ASP A 110 -0.04 -6.49 -1.64
C ASP A 110 -0.06 -5.70 -0.32
N LEU A 111 0.14 -6.36 0.82
CA LEU A 111 0.21 -5.69 2.12
C LEU A 111 1.52 -4.96 2.35
N TYR A 112 2.63 -5.37 1.72
CA TYR A 112 3.97 -4.82 1.96
C TYR A 112 4.22 -3.48 1.26
N ALA A 113 3.33 -2.51 1.47
CA ALA A 113 3.39 -1.19 0.86
C ALA A 113 4.64 -0.39 1.28
N MET A 114 5.12 -0.55 2.52
CA MET A 114 6.35 0.11 2.98
C MET A 114 7.58 -0.43 2.26
N ASP A 115 7.64 -1.73 1.98
CA ASP A 115 8.72 -2.36 1.20
C ASP A 115 8.74 -1.80 -0.23
N ALA A 116 7.56 -1.61 -0.82
CA ALA A 116 7.43 -0.99 -2.14
C ALA A 116 7.85 0.49 -2.15
N ALA A 117 7.49 1.27 -1.14
CA ALA A 117 7.95 2.65 -0.99
C ALA A 117 9.48 2.72 -0.78
N ALA A 118 10.04 1.80 0.00
CA ALA A 118 11.47 1.69 0.22
C ALA A 118 12.24 1.39 -1.08
N ARG A 119 11.70 0.49 -1.91
CA ARG A 119 12.25 0.18 -3.24
C ARG A 119 12.25 1.39 -4.18
N LEU A 120 11.24 2.24 -4.08
CA LEU A 120 11.13 3.45 -4.92
C LEU A 120 12.01 4.61 -4.45
N GLY A 121 12.63 4.51 -3.28
CA GLY A 121 13.37 5.64 -2.70
C GLY A 121 12.47 6.77 -2.23
N ASP A 122 11.16 6.54 -2.09
CA ASP A 122 10.19 7.59 -1.75
C ASP A 122 9.97 7.68 -0.24
N LEU A 123 10.92 8.33 0.44
CA LEU A 123 10.89 8.52 1.89
C LEU A 123 9.57 9.16 2.36
N ASP A 124 9.08 10.17 1.65
CA ASP A 124 7.85 10.89 2.03
C ASP A 124 6.61 10.00 2.02
N THR A 125 6.55 9.00 1.12
CA THR A 125 5.45 8.02 1.11
C THR A 125 5.64 6.99 2.20
N LEU A 126 6.88 6.56 2.42
CA LEU A 126 7.19 5.60 3.48
C LEU A 126 6.85 6.16 4.87
N THR A 127 7.21 7.42 5.16
CA THR A 127 6.87 8.06 6.44
C THR A 127 5.36 8.21 6.60
N PHE A 128 4.67 8.61 5.55
CA PHE A 128 3.21 8.73 5.55
C PHE A 128 2.49 7.41 5.82
N LEU A 129 2.97 6.32 5.23
CA LEU A 129 2.45 4.98 5.49
C LEU A 129 2.72 4.57 6.94
N HIS A 130 3.92 4.81 7.45
CA HIS A 130 4.32 4.47 8.81
C HIS A 130 3.49 5.21 9.86
N GLU A 131 3.39 6.54 9.76
CA GLU A 131 2.69 7.41 10.72
C GLU A 131 1.19 7.09 10.82
N ARG A 132 0.60 6.62 9.72
CA ARG A 132 -0.82 6.25 9.65
C ARG A 132 -1.08 4.77 9.89
N GLY A 133 -0.03 3.97 10.15
CA GLY A 133 -0.16 2.52 10.32
C GLY A 133 -0.69 1.80 9.09
N LEU A 134 -0.42 2.33 7.88
CA LEU A 134 -0.89 1.78 6.62
C LEU A 134 0.15 0.82 6.04
N GLY A 135 -0.29 -0.41 5.76
CA GLY A 135 0.56 -1.43 5.14
C GLY A 135 1.56 -2.05 6.11
N ARG A 136 2.18 -3.13 5.65
CA ARG A 136 3.20 -3.90 6.38
C ARG A 136 4.58 -3.52 5.92
N CYS A 137 5.54 -3.73 6.81
CA CYS A 137 6.97 -3.63 6.56
C CYS A 137 7.57 -5.01 6.84
N SER A 138 8.56 -5.41 6.05
CA SER A 138 9.39 -6.58 6.31
C SER A 138 10.87 -6.19 6.34
N THR A 139 11.75 -7.16 6.61
CA THR A 139 13.21 -6.96 6.47
C THR A 139 13.61 -6.58 5.04
N SER A 140 12.81 -6.97 4.05
CA SER A 140 13.01 -6.64 2.64
C SER A 140 13.02 -5.12 2.39
N ALA A 141 12.26 -4.34 3.16
CA ALA A 141 12.26 -2.89 3.02
C ALA A 141 13.66 -2.30 3.20
N MET A 142 14.37 -2.71 4.25
CA MET A 142 15.72 -2.20 4.52
C MET A 142 16.75 -2.82 3.59
N ASP A 143 16.62 -4.12 3.25
CA ASP A 143 17.52 -4.81 2.33
C ASP A 143 17.48 -4.16 0.93
N VAL A 144 16.28 -3.90 0.41
CA VAL A 144 16.12 -3.27 -0.90
C VAL A 144 16.56 -1.80 -0.84
N ALA A 145 16.22 -1.05 0.20
CA ALA A 145 16.70 0.33 0.36
C ALA A 145 18.23 0.41 0.40
N ALA A 146 18.88 -0.54 1.08
CA ALA A 146 20.33 -0.64 1.11
C ALA A 146 20.91 -1.00 -0.26
N SER A 147 20.28 -1.94 -0.97
CA SER A 147 20.68 -2.34 -2.32
C SER A 147 20.59 -1.22 -3.36
N MET A 148 19.68 -0.26 -3.15
CA MET A 148 19.47 0.89 -4.04
C MET A 148 20.19 2.16 -3.55
N GLY A 149 20.90 2.10 -2.42
CA GLY A 149 21.66 3.23 -1.89
C GLY A 149 20.81 4.29 -1.18
N HIS A 150 19.56 3.99 -0.83
CA HIS A 150 18.62 4.91 -0.19
C HIS A 150 18.91 5.08 1.31
N ILE A 151 20.04 5.72 1.64
CA ILE A 151 20.51 5.89 3.03
C ILE A 151 19.48 6.51 3.97
N ARG A 152 18.72 7.52 3.52
CA ARG A 152 17.70 8.17 4.36
C ARG A 152 16.59 7.21 4.76
N ILE A 153 16.22 6.30 3.87
CA ILE A 153 15.22 5.26 4.16
C ILE A 153 15.80 4.22 5.11
N VAL A 154 17.05 3.79 4.90
CA VAL A 154 17.73 2.86 5.83
C VAL A 154 17.78 3.44 7.24
N GLN A 155 18.17 4.73 7.38
CA GLN A 155 18.18 5.42 8.66
C GLN A 155 16.79 5.52 9.29
N TYR A 156 15.78 5.88 8.49
CA TYR A 156 14.41 6.00 8.97
C TYR A 156 13.86 4.66 9.47
N LEU A 157 13.99 3.61 8.66
CA LEU A 157 13.55 2.26 9.02
C LEU A 157 14.31 1.74 10.24
N HIS A 158 15.60 2.00 10.34
CA HIS A 158 16.39 1.57 11.51
C HIS A 158 15.92 2.21 12.81
N ARG A 159 15.53 3.49 12.77
CA ARG A 159 15.10 4.22 13.96
C ARG A 159 13.66 3.95 14.38
N HIS A 160 12.77 3.64 13.45
CA HIS A 160 11.32 3.56 13.70
C HIS A 160 10.73 2.15 13.58
N ARG A 161 11.49 1.18 13.07
CA ARG A 161 11.03 -0.20 12.85
C ARG A 161 11.92 -1.21 13.56
N ARG A 162 11.36 -2.40 13.83
CA ARG A 162 12.05 -3.46 14.60
C ARG A 162 12.48 -4.63 13.74
N GLU A 163 11.95 -4.74 12.52
CA GLU A 163 12.24 -5.78 11.54
C GLU A 163 13.73 -5.84 11.21
N GLY A 164 14.37 -4.69 11.01
CA GLY A 164 15.80 -4.58 10.68
C GLY A 164 16.11 -4.98 9.24
N CYS A 165 17.37 -5.34 9.00
CA CYS A 165 17.87 -5.86 7.73
C CYS A 165 18.43 -7.28 7.89
N THR A 166 18.54 -7.99 6.77
CA THR A 166 19.28 -9.26 6.69
C THR A 166 20.70 -9.01 6.17
N GLN A 167 21.51 -10.08 6.11
CA GLN A 167 22.85 -10.04 5.51
C GLN A 167 22.82 -9.57 4.04
N LEU A 168 21.68 -9.70 3.35
CA LEU A 168 21.51 -9.25 1.98
C LEU A 168 21.68 -7.74 1.85
N ALA A 169 21.26 -6.93 2.82
CA ALA A 169 21.45 -5.48 2.79
C ALA A 169 22.92 -5.11 2.58
N PHE A 170 23.81 -5.75 3.34
CA PHE A 170 25.24 -5.47 3.31
C PHE A 170 25.90 -5.99 2.03
N VAL A 171 25.60 -7.22 1.62
CA VAL A 171 26.13 -7.81 0.39
C VAL A 171 25.70 -7.01 -0.84
N LEU A 172 24.43 -6.63 -0.93
CA LEU A 172 23.91 -5.89 -2.07
C LEU A 172 24.40 -4.43 -2.09
N ALA A 173 24.47 -3.76 -0.94
CA ALA A 173 25.06 -2.42 -0.85
C ALA A 173 26.55 -2.44 -1.24
N ARG A 174 27.29 -3.50 -0.89
CA ARG A 174 28.68 -3.71 -1.30
C ARG A 174 28.79 -3.89 -2.81
N ARG A 175 27.99 -4.79 -3.38
CA ARG A 175 28.01 -5.12 -4.81
C ARG A 175 27.71 -3.90 -5.68
N HIS A 176 26.81 -3.02 -5.23
CA HIS A 176 26.43 -1.80 -5.94
C HIS A 176 27.25 -0.56 -5.55
N GLY A 177 28.26 -0.71 -4.67
CA GLY A 177 29.17 0.38 -4.30
C GLY A 177 28.57 1.47 -3.41
N HIS A 178 27.51 1.19 -2.65
CA HIS A 178 26.82 2.15 -1.79
C HIS A 178 27.56 2.38 -0.46
N THR A 179 28.71 3.06 -0.52
CA THR A 179 29.63 3.30 0.62
C THR A 179 28.96 3.95 1.83
N ARG A 180 28.06 4.91 1.63
CA ARG A 180 27.33 5.59 2.73
C ARG A 180 26.41 4.62 3.49
N VAL A 181 25.76 3.71 2.78
CA VAL A 181 24.92 2.67 3.39
C VAL A 181 25.79 1.69 4.15
N LEU A 182 26.91 1.25 3.58
CA LEU A 182 27.83 0.33 4.24
C LEU A 182 28.42 0.92 5.53
N ALA A 183 28.83 2.18 5.50
CA ALA A 183 29.33 2.86 6.69
C ALA A 183 28.26 2.96 7.78
N TYR A 184 27.02 3.27 7.39
CA TYR A 184 25.89 3.30 8.33
C TYR A 184 25.58 1.92 8.91
N LEU A 185 25.53 0.89 8.06
CA LEU A 185 25.35 -0.48 8.50
C LEU A 185 26.49 -0.86 9.47
N GLN A 186 27.76 -0.77 9.08
CA GLN A 186 28.91 -1.14 9.93
C GLN A 186 28.89 -0.46 11.31
N THR A 187 28.57 0.83 11.37
CA THR A 187 28.51 1.58 12.65
C THR A 187 27.33 1.16 13.53
N HIS A 188 26.22 0.71 12.94
CA HIS A 188 25.00 0.31 13.65
C HIS A 188 24.82 -1.23 13.66
N CYS A 189 25.81 -1.98 13.16
CA CYS A 189 25.74 -3.41 12.92
C CYS A 189 26.20 -4.29 14.12
N ALA A 190 26.67 -3.71 15.23
CA ALA A 190 27.13 -4.51 16.39
C ALA A 190 25.99 -5.28 17.11
N ASP A 191 24.72 -4.95 16.84
CA ASP A 191 23.57 -5.47 17.59
C ASP A 191 22.61 -6.40 16.80
N TRP A 192 22.67 -6.45 15.47
CA TRP A 192 21.72 -7.22 14.62
C TRP A 192 22.19 -8.66 14.33
N GLU A 193 23.50 -8.94 14.27
CA GLU A 193 24.04 -10.31 14.08
C GLU A 193 23.69 -11.25 15.24
N ARG A 194 23.32 -10.70 16.41
CA ARG A 194 22.98 -11.47 17.62
C ARG A 194 21.50 -11.88 17.70
N ARG A 195 20.65 -11.53 16.73
CA ARG A 195 19.24 -11.96 16.75
C ARG A 195 19.10 -13.32 16.04
N PRO A 196 18.64 -14.37 16.74
CA PRO A 196 18.46 -15.66 16.12
C PRO A 196 17.45 -15.52 14.98
N THR A 197 17.87 -15.91 13.78
CA THR A 197 16.99 -16.08 12.63
C THR A 197 15.94 -17.11 13.02
N SER A 198 14.66 -16.71 13.08
CA SER A 198 13.56 -17.68 13.14
C SER A 198 13.40 -18.32 11.75
N ILE A 199 14.41 -19.08 11.34
CA ILE A 199 14.24 -20.16 10.38
C ILE A 199 13.53 -21.26 11.15
N HIS A 200 12.24 -21.45 10.88
CA HIS A 200 11.59 -22.72 11.17
C HIS A 200 12.24 -23.79 10.31
N ALA A 201 13.35 -24.36 10.80
CA ALA A 201 13.93 -25.59 10.30
C ALA A 201 13.40 -26.72 11.19
N SER A 202 12.31 -27.32 10.73
CA SER A 202 11.83 -28.60 11.24
C SER A 202 12.92 -29.65 11.08
N GLY A 203 13.46 -30.12 12.20
CA GLY A 203 14.06 -31.45 12.39
C GLY A 203 15.14 -31.92 11.40
N LYS A 204 16.40 -31.90 11.84
CA LYS A 204 17.07 -33.10 12.37
C LYS A 204 18.49 -32.75 12.81
N GLU A 205 18.81 -33.20 14.01
CA GLU A 205 20.12 -33.13 14.65
C GLU A 205 21.19 -33.82 13.80
N GLY A 206 22.36 -33.19 13.74
CA GLY A 206 23.56 -33.74 13.13
C GLY A 206 24.75 -32.89 13.56
N ALA A 207 25.42 -33.32 14.62
CA ALA A 207 26.59 -32.69 15.18
C ALA A 207 27.71 -32.50 14.14
N VAL A 208 28.22 -31.28 13.99
CA VAL A 208 29.59 -31.04 13.55
C VAL A 208 30.16 -29.84 14.29
N THR A 209 31.18 -30.11 15.08
CA THR A 209 32.08 -29.19 15.78
C THR A 209 32.87 -28.33 14.79
N GLY A 210 33.00 -27.02 15.04
CA GLY A 210 33.92 -26.20 14.25
C GLY A 210 33.92 -24.69 14.52
N GLY A 211 34.74 -24.25 15.48
CA GLY A 211 35.53 -23.02 15.43
C GLY A 211 34.82 -21.66 15.30
N MET A 212 34.46 -21.05 16.44
CA MET A 212 34.13 -19.63 16.51
C MET A 212 35.44 -18.84 16.68
N VAL A 213 35.89 -18.16 15.63
CA VAL A 213 37.02 -17.23 15.70
C VAL A 213 36.54 -15.95 16.37
N ALA A 214 37.02 -15.72 17.59
CA ALA A 214 36.84 -14.46 18.30
C ALA A 214 37.61 -13.34 17.57
N ALA A 215 36.90 -12.36 17.03
CA ALA A 215 37.52 -11.12 16.58
C ALA A 215 37.61 -10.15 17.76
N SER A 216 38.72 -10.24 18.49
CA SER A 216 39.24 -9.14 19.33
C SER A 216 39.50 -7.92 18.45
N CYS A 217 38.98 -6.76 18.84
CA CYS A 217 39.52 -5.49 18.38
C CYS A 217 39.91 -4.67 19.62
N ILE A 218 41.23 -4.55 19.75
CA ILE A 218 41.98 -3.89 20.82
C ILE A 218 41.92 -2.38 20.60
N LEU A 219 41.68 -1.65 21.68
CA LEU A 219 41.91 -0.22 21.80
C LEU A 219 43.41 0.07 21.75
N GLN A 220 43.84 0.91 20.82
CA GLN A 220 44.95 1.85 20.98
C GLN A 220 44.50 3.19 20.42
#